data_AF-A0A7C3Y4U4-F1
#
_entry.id   AF-A0A7C3Y4U4-F1
#
_cell.length_a   1.000
_cell.length_b   1.000
_cell.length_c   1.000
_cell.angle_alpha   90.00
_cell.angle_beta   90.00
_cell.angle_gamma   90.00
#
_symmetry.space_group_name_H-M   'P 1'
#
loop_
_entity.id
_entity.type
_entity.pdbx_description
1 polymer ?
#
loop_
_entity_poly.entity_id
_entity_poly.type
_entity_poly.pdbx_seq_one_letter_code
_entity_poly.pdbx_strand_id
1 'polypeptide(L)'
;KAAEMADLAAVKAAAEKAVANTRSMGVALGPCTVPEAGRPTFTIGDDEMEIGMGIHGEPGVRRGKLETADQIATTLTSSILNDLPFKSGDQVSVLVNGLGATPREELYIIYRKVWELLRDAGISVHRPYVGEYATSLEMAGCSLTLLRLDDELTRLLDAPAESPFFLQK
;
A
#
# COMPACT_ATOMS: atom_id res chain seq x y z
N LYS A 1 17.99 -10.99 6.20
CA LYS A 1 19.14 -10.50 7.00
C LYS A 1 19.08 -10.98 8.44
N ALA A 2 18.10 -10.59 9.26
CA ALA A 2 18.05 -11.01 10.66
C ALA A 2 17.98 -12.55 10.82
N ALA A 3 17.08 -13.23 10.09
CA ALA A 3 17.00 -14.68 10.06
C ALA A 3 18.25 -15.37 9.44
N GLU A 4 19.10 -14.61 8.74
CA GLU A 4 20.37 -15.07 8.18
C GLU A 4 21.52 -14.86 9.18
N MET A 5 21.22 -14.46 10.43
CA MET A 5 22.20 -14.17 11.48
C MET A 5 23.20 -13.06 11.12
N ALA A 6 22.81 -12.13 10.25
CA ALA A 6 23.61 -10.94 9.97
C ALA A 6 23.71 -10.03 11.21
N ASP A 7 24.78 -9.25 11.30
CA ASP A 7 24.95 -8.29 12.40
C ASP A 7 23.93 -7.14 12.34
N LEU A 8 23.82 -6.39 13.45
CA LEU A 8 22.86 -5.29 13.59
C LEU A 8 23.06 -4.21 12.54
N ALA A 9 24.31 -3.92 12.15
CA ALA A 9 24.61 -2.90 11.15
C ALA A 9 24.07 -3.29 9.76
N ALA A 10 24.26 -4.55 9.37
CA ALA A 10 23.74 -5.10 8.12
C ALA A 10 22.22 -5.18 8.11
N VAL A 11 21.59 -5.55 9.23
CA VAL A 11 20.11 -5.54 9.36
C VAL A 11 19.57 -4.13 9.20
N LYS A 12 20.18 -3.15 9.90
CA LYS A 12 19.79 -1.75 9.81
C LYS A 12 19.93 -1.22 8.37
N ALA A 13 21.06 -1.47 7.71
CA ALA A 13 21.29 -1.00 6.35
C ALA A 13 20.25 -1.54 5.36
N ALA A 14 19.88 -2.82 5.46
CA ALA A 14 18.84 -3.40 4.62
C ALA A 14 17.44 -2.80 4.90
N ALA A 15 17.12 -2.54 6.17
CA ALA A 15 15.86 -1.89 6.54
C ALA A 15 15.78 -0.45 6.03
N GLU A 16 16.83 0.35 6.21
CA GLU A 16 16.91 1.73 5.69
C GLU A 16 16.80 1.76 4.17
N LYS A 17 17.43 0.80 3.48
CA LYS A 17 17.31 0.64 2.03
C LYS A 17 15.88 0.30 1.61
N ALA A 18 15.19 -0.60 2.30
CA ALA A 18 13.79 -0.91 2.03
C ALA A 18 12.90 0.32 2.23
N VAL A 19 13.09 1.08 3.32
CA VAL A 19 12.38 2.34 3.59
C VAL A 19 12.60 3.35 2.47
N ALA A 20 13.85 3.57 2.06
CA ALA A 20 14.18 4.53 1.00
C ALA A 20 13.54 4.18 -0.35
N ASN A 21 13.28 2.90 -0.62
CA ASN A 21 12.70 2.39 -1.88
C ASN A 21 11.19 2.09 -1.80
N THR A 22 10.54 2.37 -0.66
CA THR A 22 9.10 2.14 -0.47
C THR A 22 8.33 3.45 -0.55
N ARG A 23 7.20 3.45 -1.25
CA ARG A 23 6.25 4.57 -1.29
C ARG A 23 4.83 4.05 -1.19
N SER A 24 3.99 4.78 -0.45
CA SER A 24 2.61 4.40 -0.18
C SER A 24 1.67 5.58 -0.31
N MET A 25 0.46 5.36 -0.82
CA MET A 25 -0.61 6.33 -0.87
C MET A 25 -1.96 5.65 -0.60
N GLY A 26 -2.81 6.30 0.20
CA GLY A 26 -4.10 5.76 0.64
C GLY A 26 -5.31 6.50 0.06
N VAL A 27 -6.47 5.84 0.15
CA VAL A 27 -7.79 6.43 -0.04
C VAL A 27 -8.72 5.91 1.06
N ALA A 28 -9.52 6.80 1.63
CA ALA A 28 -10.60 6.44 2.53
C ALA A 28 -11.95 6.86 1.96
N LEU A 29 -12.94 5.99 2.19
CA LEU A 29 -14.33 6.13 1.76
C LEU A 29 -15.28 6.24 2.96
N GLY A 30 -14.79 5.94 4.16
CA GLY A 30 -15.57 5.94 5.40
C GLY A 30 -14.65 6.11 6.61
N PRO A 31 -15.16 6.60 7.74
CA PRO A 31 -14.39 6.70 8.97
C PRO A 31 -14.27 5.36 9.68
N CYS A 32 -13.40 5.33 10.68
CA CYS A 32 -13.46 4.33 11.75
C CYS A 32 -13.95 4.99 13.05
N THR A 33 -14.46 4.16 13.96
CA THR A 33 -14.89 4.55 15.29
C THR A 33 -13.96 3.91 16.32
N VAL A 34 -13.18 4.74 17.00
CA VAL A 34 -12.40 4.26 18.15
C VAL A 34 -13.38 3.92 19.29
N PRO A 35 -13.34 2.69 19.86
CA PRO A 35 -14.34 2.25 20.84
C PRO A 35 -14.51 3.18 22.04
N GLU A 36 -13.41 3.78 22.51
CA GLU A 36 -13.43 4.73 23.63
C GLU A 36 -14.12 6.05 23.29
N ALA A 37 -13.96 6.53 22.04
CA ALA A 37 -14.55 7.79 21.61
C ALA A 37 -16.07 7.66 21.38
N GLY A 38 -16.55 6.47 21.02
CA GLY A 38 -17.96 6.17 20.76
C GLY A 38 -18.56 6.95 19.57
N ARG A 39 -17.72 7.63 18.78
CA ARG A 39 -18.09 8.43 17.61
C ARG A 39 -17.00 8.34 16.52
N PRO A 40 -17.35 8.57 15.25
CA PRO A 40 -16.38 8.57 14.15
C PRO A 40 -15.21 9.51 14.37
N THR A 41 -14.00 9.10 13.98
CA THR A 41 -12.76 9.89 14.10
C THR A 41 -12.75 11.12 13.19
N PHE A 42 -13.43 11.02 12.05
CA PHE A 42 -13.71 12.11 11.11
C PHE A 42 -15.06 11.88 10.41
N THR A 43 -15.50 12.82 9.58
CA THR A 43 -16.72 12.70 8.78
C THR A 43 -16.38 12.77 7.29
N ILE A 44 -16.93 11.84 6.53
CA ILE A 44 -16.89 11.82 5.06
C ILE A 44 -18.33 11.57 4.57
N GLY A 45 -18.76 12.30 3.54
CA GLY A 45 -20.09 12.10 2.98
C GLY A 45 -20.21 10.77 2.25
N ASP A 46 -21.43 10.24 2.11
CA ASP A 46 -21.70 8.96 1.44
C ASP A 46 -21.23 8.93 -0.03
N ASP A 47 -21.07 10.10 -0.66
CA ASP A 47 -20.58 10.27 -2.02
C ASP A 47 -19.20 10.96 -2.09
N GLU A 48 -18.44 10.91 -1.00
CA GLU A 48 -17.12 11.50 -0.89
C GLU A 48 -16.02 10.47 -0.64
N MET A 49 -14.80 10.84 -0.99
CA MET A 49 -13.58 10.10 -0.67
C MET A 49 -12.44 11.05 -0.33
N GLU A 50 -11.44 10.54 0.38
CA GLU A 50 -10.28 11.31 0.81
C GLU A 50 -8.97 10.58 0.48
N ILE A 51 -8.14 11.20 -0.37
CA ILE A 51 -6.83 10.68 -0.80
C ILE A 51 -5.75 11.16 0.17
N GLY A 52 -4.87 10.24 0.54
CA GLY A 52 -3.72 10.50 1.40
C GLY A 52 -4.05 10.55 2.89
N MET A 53 -5.26 10.15 3.27
CA MET A 53 -5.66 10.11 4.67
C MET A 53 -4.84 9.07 5.44
N GLY A 54 -4.45 9.42 6.67
CA GLY A 54 -3.64 8.56 7.54
C GLY A 54 -4.43 7.40 8.15
N ILE A 55 -3.70 6.41 8.68
CA ILE A 55 -4.28 5.19 9.28
C ILE A 55 -4.99 5.43 10.61
N HIS A 56 -4.94 6.65 11.16
CA HIS A 56 -5.72 7.03 12.34
C HIS A 56 -6.77 8.11 12.00
N GLY A 57 -7.02 8.37 10.72
CA GLY A 57 -7.94 9.41 10.25
C GLY A 57 -7.30 10.81 10.17
N GLU A 58 -5.97 10.90 10.09
CA GLU A 58 -5.29 12.17 9.84
C GLU A 58 -5.68 12.72 8.46
N PRO A 59 -5.95 14.04 8.32
CA PRO A 59 -6.40 14.64 7.07
C PRO A 59 -5.45 14.33 5.89
N GLY A 60 -6.05 13.99 4.75
CA GLY A 60 -5.34 13.69 3.52
C GLY A 60 -4.97 14.94 2.72
N VAL A 61 -4.46 14.70 1.51
CA VAL A 61 -4.04 15.75 0.58
C VAL A 61 -5.17 16.25 -0.31
N ARG A 62 -6.25 15.47 -0.48
CA ARG A 62 -7.38 15.82 -1.34
C ARG A 62 -8.66 15.11 -0.90
N ARG A 63 -9.70 15.88 -0.61
CA ARG A 63 -11.08 15.41 -0.43
C ARG A 63 -11.94 15.80 -1.64
N GLY A 64 -12.85 14.93 -2.05
CA GLY A 64 -13.72 15.19 -3.19
C GLY A 64 -14.81 14.13 -3.35
N LYS A 65 -15.53 14.19 -4.47
CA LYS A 65 -16.54 13.19 -4.81
C LYS A 65 -15.91 11.81 -5.04
N LEU A 66 -16.66 10.77 -4.72
CA LEU A 66 -16.28 9.39 -4.96
C LEU A 66 -16.00 9.20 -6.47
N GLU A 67 -14.77 8.80 -6.77
CA GLU A 67 -14.33 8.49 -8.13
C GLU A 67 -14.48 6.98 -8.40
N THR A 68 -14.39 6.58 -9.67
CA THR A 68 -14.34 5.16 -10.01
C THR A 68 -13.06 4.50 -9.48
N ALA A 69 -13.07 3.19 -9.25
CA ALA A 69 -11.89 2.43 -8.83
C ALA A 69 -10.68 2.67 -9.74
N ASP A 70 -10.89 2.81 -11.06
CA ASP A 70 -9.83 3.06 -12.03
C ASP A 70 -9.20 4.46 -11.87
N GLN A 71 -10.01 5.48 -11.60
CA GLN A 71 -9.54 6.84 -11.34
C GLN A 71 -8.78 6.93 -10.02
N ILE A 72 -9.28 6.25 -8.98
CA ILE A 72 -8.61 6.13 -7.68
C ILE A 72 -7.25 5.45 -7.87
N ALA A 73 -7.21 4.27 -8.48
CA ALA A 73 -5.97 3.53 -8.72
C ALA A 73 -4.96 4.33 -9.56
N THR A 74 -5.44 5.09 -10.56
CA THR A 74 -4.61 6.00 -11.35
C THR A 74 -3.99 7.11 -10.49
N THR A 75 -4.78 7.72 -9.62
CA THR A 75 -4.31 8.78 -8.70
C THR A 75 -3.28 8.25 -7.71
N LEU A 76 -3.54 7.09 -7.08
CA LEU A 76 -2.62 6.48 -6.13
C LEU A 76 -1.30 6.09 -6.80
N THR A 77 -1.36 5.44 -7.96
CA THR A 77 -0.18 4.99 -8.71
C THR A 77 0.64 6.19 -9.17
N SER A 78 0.01 7.22 -9.75
CA SER A 78 0.71 8.41 -10.24
C SER A 78 1.39 9.19 -9.11
N SER A 79 0.73 9.31 -7.96
CA SER A 79 1.33 9.96 -6.78
C SER A 79 2.61 9.25 -6.34
N ILE A 80 2.59 7.92 -6.31
CA ILE A 80 3.76 7.11 -5.94
C ILE A 80 4.87 7.22 -6.99
N LEU A 81 4.53 7.12 -8.27
CA LEU A 81 5.51 7.17 -9.36
C LEU A 81 6.19 8.55 -9.48
N ASN A 82 5.53 9.62 -9.03
CA ASN A 82 6.08 10.97 -9.03
C ASN A 82 6.97 11.27 -7.81
N ASP A 83 6.81 10.56 -6.69
CA ASP A 83 7.55 10.83 -5.45
C ASP A 83 8.93 10.14 -5.40
N LEU A 84 9.04 8.95 -6.00
CA LEU A 84 10.31 8.27 -6.23
C LEU A 84 10.52 8.13 -7.74
N PRO A 85 11.71 8.44 -8.30
CA PRO A 85 11.92 8.35 -9.75
C PRO A 85 12.04 6.90 -10.19
N PHE A 86 10.89 6.23 -10.35
CA PHE A 86 10.78 4.96 -11.05
C PHE A 86 11.07 5.18 -12.54
N LYS A 87 11.65 4.17 -13.18
CA LYS A 87 11.96 4.20 -14.61
C LYS A 87 11.55 2.90 -15.27
N SER A 88 11.35 2.96 -16.59
CA SER A 88 11.19 1.76 -17.41
C SER A 88 12.36 0.79 -17.18
N GLY A 89 12.04 -0.48 -17.00
CA GLY A 89 12.98 -1.54 -16.63
C GLY A 89 13.09 -1.80 -15.13
N ASP A 90 12.52 -0.94 -14.27
CA ASP A 90 12.46 -1.22 -12.83
C ASP A 90 11.53 -2.42 -12.54
N GLN A 91 11.80 -3.05 -11.40
CA GLN A 91 10.99 -4.13 -10.86
C GLN A 91 10.47 -3.72 -9.47
N VAL A 92 9.21 -4.04 -9.18
CA VAL A 92 8.57 -3.67 -7.92
C VAL A 92 7.83 -4.85 -7.28
N SER A 93 7.73 -4.82 -5.95
CA SER A 93 6.66 -5.50 -5.24
C SER A 93 5.48 -4.55 -5.06
N VAL A 94 4.27 -5.05 -5.27
CA VAL A 94 3.03 -4.29 -5.11
C VAL A 94 2.30 -4.79 -3.87
N LEU A 95 1.83 -3.88 -3.02
CA LEU A 95 0.91 -4.19 -1.94
C LEU A 95 -0.35 -3.32 -2.11
N VAL A 96 -1.50 -3.98 -2.33
CA VAL A 96 -2.83 -3.37 -2.24
C VAL A 96 -3.43 -3.80 -0.91
N ASN A 97 -3.41 -2.87 0.04
CA ASN A 97 -3.79 -3.11 1.43
C ASN A 97 -5.19 -2.56 1.70
N GLY A 98 -6.12 -3.40 2.16
CA GLY A 98 -7.41 -2.93 2.67
C GLY A 98 -7.27 -2.25 4.02
N LEU A 99 -8.06 -1.19 4.27
CA LEU A 99 -8.04 -0.46 5.54
C LEU A 99 -9.00 -1.05 6.59
N GLY A 100 -9.71 -2.13 6.26
CA GLY A 100 -10.56 -2.86 7.20
C GLY A 100 -11.84 -3.38 6.58
N ALA A 101 -12.67 -2.48 6.04
CA ALA A 101 -14.02 -2.83 5.57
C ALA A 101 -14.17 -2.93 4.04
N THR A 102 -13.07 -2.86 3.28
CA THR A 102 -13.12 -2.99 1.81
C THR A 102 -13.08 -4.46 1.40
N PRO A 103 -14.10 -4.97 0.67
CA PRO A 103 -14.12 -6.35 0.20
C PRO A 103 -12.89 -6.71 -0.63
N ARG A 104 -12.39 -7.93 -0.44
CA ARG A 104 -11.19 -8.41 -1.13
C ARG A 104 -11.31 -8.36 -2.66
N GLU A 105 -12.51 -8.58 -3.20
CA GLU A 105 -12.78 -8.47 -4.63
C GLU A 105 -12.57 -7.05 -5.16
N GLU A 106 -12.93 -6.01 -4.40
CA GLU A 106 -12.67 -4.61 -4.76
C GLU A 106 -11.17 -4.28 -4.75
N LEU A 107 -10.41 -4.85 -3.81
CA LEU A 107 -8.95 -4.71 -3.80
C LEU A 107 -8.31 -5.30 -5.07
N TYR A 108 -8.87 -6.39 -5.62
CA TYR A 108 -8.42 -6.95 -6.89
C TYR A 108 -8.79 -6.07 -8.10
N ILE A 109 -9.91 -5.33 -8.06
CA ILE A 109 -10.26 -4.33 -9.08
C ILE A 109 -9.21 -3.21 -9.09
N ILE A 110 -8.81 -2.71 -7.92
CA ILE A 110 -7.73 -1.74 -7.78
C ILE A 110 -6.42 -2.32 -8.33
N TYR A 111 -6.05 -3.54 -7.92
CA TYR A 111 -4.82 -4.19 -8.36
C TYR A 111 -4.75 -4.36 -9.90
N ARG A 112 -5.87 -4.75 -10.55
CA ARG A 112 -5.94 -4.84 -12.02
C ARG A 112 -5.48 -3.55 -12.66
N LYS A 113 -6.01 -2.40 -12.22
CA LYS A 113 -5.67 -1.11 -12.80
C LYS A 113 -4.23 -0.70 -12.50
N VAL A 114 -3.76 -0.94 -11.28
CA VAL A 114 -2.36 -0.70 -10.89
C VAL A 114 -1.40 -1.48 -11.78
N TRP A 115 -1.68 -2.77 -12.02
CA TRP A 115 -0.86 -3.62 -12.88
C TRP A 115 -0.80 -3.10 -14.33
N GLU A 116 -1.94 -2.68 -14.89
CA GLU A 116 -1.98 -2.08 -16.24
C GLU A 116 -1.10 -0.83 -16.31
N LEU A 117 -1.22 0.08 -15.34
CA LEU A 117 -0.46 1.32 -15.30
C LEU A 117 1.06 1.08 -15.16
N LEU A 118 1.47 0.13 -14.31
CA LEU A 118 2.87 -0.23 -14.15
C LEU A 118 3.44 -0.86 -15.42
N ARG A 119 2.69 -1.78 -16.05
CA ARG A 119 3.08 -2.39 -17.32
C ARG A 119 3.27 -1.33 -18.41
N ASP A 120 2.33 -0.39 -18.53
CA ASP A 120 2.38 0.67 -19.54
C ASP A 120 3.54 1.65 -19.28
N ALA A 121 3.96 1.82 -18.01
CA ALA A 121 5.17 2.53 -17.62
C ALA A 121 6.48 1.72 -17.81
N GLY A 122 6.38 0.46 -18.27
CA GLY A 122 7.52 -0.45 -18.42
C GLY A 122 8.11 -0.92 -17.10
N ILE A 123 7.34 -0.92 -16.02
CA ILE A 123 7.74 -1.40 -14.69
C ILE A 123 7.15 -2.81 -14.50
N SER A 124 7.99 -3.77 -14.15
CA SER A 124 7.58 -5.16 -13.93
C SER A 124 7.15 -5.39 -12.47
N VAL A 125 6.07 -6.15 -12.27
CA VAL A 125 5.64 -6.58 -10.94
C VAL A 125 6.27 -7.94 -10.64
N HIS A 126 7.19 -7.98 -9.67
CA HIS A 126 7.78 -9.23 -9.17
C HIS A 126 6.79 -10.04 -8.36
N ARG A 127 6.12 -9.37 -7.42
CA ARG A 127 5.22 -10.01 -6.46
C ARG A 127 4.10 -9.06 -6.03
N PRO A 128 2.84 -9.49 -6.11
CA PRO A 128 1.72 -8.77 -5.53
C PRO A 128 1.31 -9.34 -4.16
N TYR A 129 0.90 -8.44 -3.27
CA TYR A 129 0.21 -8.74 -2.03
C TYR A 129 -1.13 -8.00 -2.04
N VAL A 130 -2.25 -8.72 -1.88
CA VAL A 130 -3.61 -8.16 -1.94
C VAL A 130 -4.44 -8.70 -0.79
N GLY A 131 -4.81 -7.82 0.15
CA GLY A 131 -5.53 -8.18 1.38
C GLY A 131 -5.36 -7.14 2.49
N GLU A 132 -5.65 -7.53 3.72
CA GLU A 132 -5.48 -6.70 4.92
C GLU A 132 -4.14 -7.02 5.59
N TYR A 133 -3.23 -6.04 5.61
CA TYR A 133 -1.90 -6.17 6.22
C TYR A 133 -1.66 -5.09 7.28
N ALA A 134 -2.18 -3.88 7.06
CA ALA A 134 -2.16 -2.75 7.98
C ALA A 134 -3.49 -1.99 7.91
N THR A 135 -4.44 -2.36 8.76
CA THR A 135 -5.80 -1.84 8.78
C THR A 135 -5.96 -0.64 9.71
N SER A 136 -7.07 0.08 9.58
CA SER A 136 -7.58 1.10 10.50
C SER A 136 -8.98 0.73 10.99
N LEU A 137 -9.07 -0.27 11.87
CA LEU A 137 -10.34 -0.83 12.38
C LEU A 137 -11.29 -1.18 11.22
N GLU A 138 -12.50 -0.61 11.20
CA GLU A 138 -13.53 -0.81 10.17
C GLU A 138 -13.51 0.22 9.03
N MET A 139 -12.41 0.96 8.86
CA MET A 139 -12.29 1.96 7.81
C MET A 139 -12.48 1.34 6.42
N ALA A 140 -13.43 1.87 5.65
CA ALA A 140 -13.59 1.55 4.24
C ALA A 140 -12.55 2.35 3.44
N GLY A 141 -11.74 1.65 2.64
CA GLY A 141 -10.66 2.24 1.86
C GLY A 141 -9.51 1.26 1.61
N CYS A 142 -8.50 1.74 0.90
CA CYS A 142 -7.30 0.96 0.64
C CYS A 142 -6.05 1.84 0.58
N SER A 143 -4.88 1.22 0.66
CA SER A 143 -3.62 1.84 0.31
C SER A 143 -2.87 1.03 -0.73
N LEU A 144 -2.21 1.74 -1.63
CA LEU A 144 -1.26 1.18 -2.57
C LEU A 144 0.15 1.44 -2.04
N THR A 145 0.99 0.41 -2.04
CA THR A 145 2.41 0.52 -1.73
C THR A 145 3.23 -0.12 -2.84
N LEU A 146 4.27 0.58 -3.31
CA LEU A 146 5.29 0.05 -4.19
C LEU A 146 6.63 0.01 -3.46
N LEU A 147 7.27 -1.16 -3.46
CA LEU A 147 8.66 -1.33 -3.08
C LEU A 147 9.48 -1.55 -4.35
N ARG A 148 10.37 -0.61 -4.68
CA ARG A 148 11.33 -0.80 -5.77
C ARG A 148 12.38 -1.83 -5.38
N LEU A 149 12.62 -2.78 -6.26
CA LEU A 149 13.47 -3.93 -6.00
C LEU A 149 14.81 -3.83 -6.73
N ASP A 150 15.83 -4.34 -6.06
CA ASP A 150 17.09 -4.77 -6.64
C ASP A 150 17.39 -6.20 -6.17
N ASP A 151 18.49 -6.80 -6.64
CA ASP A 151 18.82 -8.21 -6.35
C ASP A 151 18.79 -8.54 -4.85
N GLU A 152 19.21 -7.62 -4.00
CA GLU A 152 19.21 -7.85 -2.55
C GLU A 152 17.80 -7.80 -1.98
N LEU A 153 17.02 -6.77 -2.31
CA LEU A 153 15.65 -6.63 -1.82
C LEU A 153 14.74 -7.73 -2.37
N THR A 154 14.89 -8.12 -3.64
CA THR A 154 14.16 -9.24 -4.25
C THR A 154 14.43 -10.52 -3.46
N ARG A 155 15.70 -10.86 -3.24
CA ARG A 155 16.09 -12.07 -2.50
C ARG A 155 15.59 -12.06 -1.06
N LEU A 156 15.62 -10.90 -0.39
CA LEU A 156 15.11 -10.75 0.98
C LEU A 156 13.58 -10.82 1.02
N LEU A 157 12.90 -10.27 0.03
CA LEU A 157 11.44 -10.33 -0.09
C LEU A 157 10.96 -11.76 -0.34
N ASP A 158 11.69 -12.54 -1.13
CA ASP A 158 11.33 -13.93 -1.45
C ASP A 158 11.71 -14.94 -0.35
N ALA A 159 12.42 -14.50 0.70
CA ALA A 159 12.77 -15.38 1.80
C ALA A 159 11.51 -15.94 2.49
N PRO A 160 11.53 -17.20 2.96
CA PRO A 160 10.43 -17.76 3.72
C PRO A 160 10.14 -16.93 4.99
N ALA A 161 8.87 -16.76 5.30
CA ALA A 161 8.41 -16.06 6.50
C ALA A 161 7.12 -16.71 7.02
N GLU A 162 7.09 -16.95 8.33
CA GLU A 162 5.96 -17.60 8.99
C GLU A 162 5.60 -16.83 10.26
N SER A 163 4.41 -16.24 10.26
CA SER A 163 3.82 -15.50 11.36
C SER A 163 2.29 -15.63 11.30
N PRO A 164 1.55 -15.29 12.38
CA PRO A 164 0.09 -15.49 12.40
C PRO A 164 -0.68 -14.82 11.24
N PHE A 165 -0.17 -13.70 10.73
CA PHE A 165 -0.83 -12.91 9.68
C PHE A 165 -0.06 -12.87 8.36
N PHE A 166 1.06 -13.58 8.26
CA PHE A 166 1.86 -13.64 7.05
C PHE A 166 2.54 -15.00 6.92
N LEU A 167 2.19 -15.71 5.85
CA LEU A 167 2.80 -16.98 5.47
C LEU A 167 3.35 -16.87 4.04
N GLN A 168 4.64 -17.08 3.90
CA GLN A 168 5.35 -17.17 2.64
C GLN A 168 6.36 -18.30 2.72
N LYS A 169 6.23 -19.27 1.81
CA LYS A 169 7.07 -20.47 1.75
C LYS A 169 7.91 -20.47 0.49
#